data_AF-A0A174E6S6-F1
#
_entry.id   AF-A0A174E6S6-F1
#
_cell.length_a   1.000
_cell.length_b   1.000
_cell.length_c   1.000
_cell.angle_alpha   90.00
_cell.angle_beta   90.00
_cell.angle_gamma   90.00
#
_symmetry.space_group_name_H-M   'P 1'
#
loop_
_entity.id
_entity.type
_entity.pdbx_description
1 polymer ?
#
loop_
_entity_poly.entity_id
_entity_poly.type
_entity_poly.pdbx_seq_one_letter_code
_entity_poly.pdbx_strand_id
1 'polypeptide(L)'
;MNKKIKKYLDEIAKTEKKIADLQQYLRGVQAALKQEEDNEMIRCIRGMKMDNNQLYDLLDGIQSGKVKFQVSRESDDEGSGSFVFTEENKEEYQNGEMEENE
;
A
#
# COMPACT_ATOMS: atom_id res chain seq x y z
N MET A 1 13.03 -52.25 3.93
CA MET A 1 13.25 -50.79 4.10
C MET A 1 13.85 -50.55 5.48
N ASN A 2 14.92 -49.76 5.60
CA ASN A 2 15.58 -49.48 6.88
C ASN A 2 14.63 -48.73 7.83
N LYS A 3 14.49 -49.19 9.08
CA LYS A 3 13.55 -48.61 10.06
C LYS A 3 13.83 -47.13 10.34
N LYS A 4 15.10 -46.71 10.34
CA LYS A 4 15.48 -45.29 10.52
C LYS A 4 15.06 -44.45 9.32
N ILE A 5 15.27 -44.95 8.11
CA ILE A 5 14.85 -44.27 6.87
C ILE A 5 13.34 -44.06 6.86
N LYS A 6 12.56 -45.08 7.20
CA LYS A 6 11.09 -44.96 7.29
C LYS A 6 10.67 -43.90 8.32
N LYS A 7 11.29 -43.89 9.50
CA LYS A 7 11.00 -42.89 10.55
C LYS A 7 11.24 -41.45 10.05
N TYR A 8 12.36 -41.20 9.38
CA TYR A 8 12.67 -39.86 8.88
C TYR A 8 11.72 -39.43 7.75
N LEU A 9 11.29 -40.35 6.89
CA LEU A 9 10.28 -40.04 5.87
C LEU A 9 8.93 -39.65 6.50
N ASP A 10 8.51 -40.36 7.56
CA ASP A 10 7.28 -40.03 8.29
C ASP A 10 7.39 -38.66 8.99
N GLU A 11 8.57 -38.29 9.51
CA GLU A 11 8.83 -36.98 10.12
C GLU A 11 8.83 -35.85 9.09
N ILE A 12 9.41 -36.08 7.90
CA ILE A 12 9.37 -35.14 6.78
C ILE A 12 7.92 -34.88 6.39
N ALA A 13 7.12 -35.92 6.14
CA ALA A 13 5.73 -35.77 5.73
C ALA A 13 4.88 -35.02 6.77
N LYS A 14 5.10 -35.28 8.06
CA LYS A 14 4.44 -34.52 9.16
C LYS A 14 4.85 -33.05 9.16
N THR A 15 6.12 -32.78 8.90
CA THR A 15 6.66 -31.41 8.87
C THR A 15 6.12 -30.65 7.66
N GLU A 16 6.09 -31.27 6.48
CA GLU A 16 5.48 -30.70 5.26
C GLU A 16 4.01 -30.36 5.47
N LYS A 17 3.24 -31.26 6.12
CA LYS A 17 1.85 -30.97 6.48
C LYS A 17 1.75 -29.75 7.41
N LYS A 18 2.59 -29.68 8.44
CA LYS A 18 2.59 -28.55 9.38
C LYS A 18 2.95 -27.23 8.70
N ILE A 19 3.89 -27.26 7.74
CA ILE A 19 4.23 -26.08 6.93
C ILE A 19 3.01 -25.63 6.12
N ALA A 20 2.29 -26.55 5.47
CA ALA A 20 1.09 -26.21 4.72
C ALA A 20 0.00 -25.58 5.60
N ASP A 21 -0.26 -26.15 6.77
CA ASP A 21 -1.23 -25.62 7.74
C ASP A 21 -0.84 -24.20 8.22
N LEU A 22 0.44 -24.00 8.53
CA LEU A 22 0.96 -22.68 8.95
C LEU A 22 0.91 -21.64 7.83
N GLN A 23 1.20 -22.03 6.58
CA GLN A 23 1.07 -21.15 5.43
C GLN A 23 -0.39 -20.74 5.18
N GLN A 24 -1.33 -21.66 5.38
CA GLN A 24 -2.75 -21.35 5.29
C GLN A 24 -3.18 -20.37 6.39
N TYR A 25 -2.76 -20.61 7.63
CA TYR A 25 -3.02 -19.70 8.74
C TYR A 25 -2.46 -18.30 8.48
N LEU A 26 -1.21 -18.20 8.01
CA LEU A 26 -0.57 -16.93 7.68
C LEU A 26 -1.38 -16.15 6.63
N ARG A 27 -1.83 -16.81 5.56
CA ARG A 27 -2.70 -16.17 4.55
C ARG A 27 -4.00 -15.66 5.16
N GLY A 28 -4.60 -16.40 6.09
CA GLY A 28 -5.80 -15.97 6.80
C GLY A 28 -5.56 -14.71 7.64
N VAL A 29 -4.47 -14.68 8.39
CA VAL A 29 -4.09 -13.50 9.21
C VAL A 29 -3.80 -12.29 8.32
N GLN A 30 -3.10 -12.46 7.21
CA GLN A 30 -2.83 -11.38 6.25
C GLN A 30 -4.12 -10.81 5.64
N ALA A 31 -5.07 -11.68 5.30
CA ALA A 31 -6.37 -11.24 4.79
C ALA A 31 -7.17 -10.46 5.85
N ALA A 32 -7.16 -10.91 7.10
CA ALA A 32 -7.81 -10.21 8.21
C ALA A 32 -7.16 -8.85 8.49
N LEU A 33 -5.82 -8.76 8.47
CA LEU A 33 -5.10 -7.49 8.61
C LEU A 33 -5.51 -6.51 7.51
N LYS A 34 -5.46 -6.94 6.25
CA LYS A 34 -5.87 -6.11 5.12
C LYS A 34 -7.31 -5.61 5.27
N GLN A 35 -8.21 -6.47 5.74
CA GLN A 35 -9.60 -6.09 5.98
C GLN A 35 -9.72 -5.03 7.07
N GLU A 36 -8.95 -5.13 8.17
CA GLU A 36 -8.96 -4.10 9.21
C GLU A 36 -8.36 -2.77 8.75
N GLU A 37 -7.30 -2.80 7.95
CA GLU A 37 -6.74 -1.59 7.31
C GLU A 37 -7.78 -0.92 6.40
N ASP A 38 -8.48 -1.70 5.55
CA ASP A 38 -9.54 -1.20 4.69
C ASP A 38 -10.72 -0.63 5.52
N ASN A 39 -11.09 -1.29 6.63
CA ASN A 39 -12.13 -0.83 7.56
C ASN A 39 -11.75 0.50 8.23
N GLU A 40 -10.49 0.66 8.63
CA GLU A 40 -9.96 1.88 9.22
C GLU A 40 -9.97 3.02 8.20
N MET A 41 -9.53 2.77 6.97
CA MET A 41 -9.59 3.76 5.89
C MET A 41 -11.03 4.27 5.67
N ILE A 42 -12.01 3.37 5.64
CA ILE A 42 -13.44 3.74 5.52
C ILE A 42 -13.89 4.58 6.71
N ARG A 43 -13.48 4.23 7.94
CA ARG A 43 -13.79 5.02 9.14
C ARG A 43 -13.21 6.43 9.04
N CYS A 44 -11.96 6.57 8.61
CA CYS A 44 -11.32 7.87 8.41
C CYS A 44 -12.08 8.72 7.38
N ILE A 45 -12.41 8.15 6.21
CA ILE A 45 -13.17 8.83 5.15
C ILE A 45 -14.53 9.29 5.65
N ARG A 46 -15.28 8.43 6.34
CA ARG A 46 -16.60 8.79 6.91
C ARG A 46 -16.52 9.87 7.99
N GLY A 47 -15.38 9.99 8.67
CA GLY A 47 -15.13 11.03 9.67
C GLY A 47 -14.80 12.40 9.07
N MET A 48 -14.53 12.49 7.77
CA MET A 48 -14.21 13.76 7.11
C MET A 48 -15.44 14.67 7.08
N LYS A 49 -15.23 15.95 7.46
CA LYS A 49 -16.27 16.99 7.39
C LYS A 49 -16.28 17.59 5.98
N MET A 50 -16.85 16.86 5.03
CA MET A 50 -16.91 17.24 3.62
C MET A 50 -18.26 16.87 3.01
N ASP A 51 -18.74 17.65 2.05
CA ASP A 51 -19.98 17.32 1.33
C ASP A 51 -19.77 16.09 0.42
N ASN A 52 -20.83 15.30 0.20
CA ASN A 52 -20.74 14.05 -0.57
C ASN A 52 -20.11 14.22 -1.96
N ASN A 53 -20.45 15.30 -2.68
CA ASN A 53 -19.89 15.56 -4.02
C ASN A 53 -18.41 15.94 -3.94
N GLN A 54 -18.02 16.75 -2.96
CA GLN A 54 -16.62 17.13 -2.76
C GLN A 54 -15.78 15.92 -2.36
N LEU A 55 -16.33 15.04 -1.51
CA LEU A 55 -15.66 13.81 -1.12
C LEU A 55 -15.51 12.86 -2.31
N TYR A 56 -16.52 12.77 -3.15
CA TYR A 56 -16.46 11.98 -4.38
C TYR A 56 -15.37 12.49 -5.32
N ASP A 57 -15.34 13.80 -5.61
CA ASP A 57 -14.33 14.42 -6.48
C ASP A 57 -12.91 14.24 -5.93
N LEU A 58 -12.75 14.32 -4.60
CA LEU A 58 -11.48 14.05 -3.93
C LEU A 58 -11.02 12.60 -4.11
N LEU A 59 -11.91 11.63 -3.87
CA LEU A 59 -11.60 10.21 -4.00
C LEU A 59 -11.32 9.81 -5.46
N ASP A 60 -12.08 10.36 -6.41
CA ASP A 60 -11.83 10.17 -7.85
C ASP A 60 -10.51 10.82 -8.27
N GLY A 61 -10.20 12.01 -7.74
CA GLY A 61 -8.92 12.67 -7.92
C GLY A 61 -7.73 11.85 -7.40
N ILE A 62 -7.88 11.21 -6.24
CA ILE A 62 -6.87 10.30 -5.67
C ILE A 62 -6.73 9.05 -6.55
N GLN A 63 -7.85 8.42 -6.94
CA GLN A 63 -7.85 7.21 -7.77
C GLN A 63 -7.24 7.45 -9.15
N SER A 64 -7.52 8.60 -9.77
CA SER A 64 -6.98 9.02 -11.06
C SER A 64 -5.55 9.57 -10.98
N GLY A 65 -5.01 9.75 -9.76
CA GLY A 65 -3.67 10.28 -9.53
C GLY A 65 -3.54 11.80 -9.67
N LYS A 66 -4.67 12.51 -9.90
CA LYS A 66 -4.76 13.98 -9.94
C LYS A 66 -4.64 14.63 -8.58
N VAL A 67 -4.79 13.86 -7.51
CA VAL A 67 -4.62 14.31 -6.13
C VAL A 67 -3.62 13.39 -5.45
N LYS A 68 -2.64 13.97 -4.76
CA LYS A 68 -1.63 13.25 -3.99
C LYS A 68 -1.58 13.75 -2.56
N PHE A 69 -1.28 12.85 -1.64
CA PHE A 69 -1.01 13.21 -0.26
C PHE A 69 0.46 13.65 -0.14
N GLN A 70 0.69 14.86 0.34
CA GLN A 70 2.01 15.39 0.60
C GLN A 70 2.23 15.49 2.11
N VAL A 71 3.30 14.86 2.59
CA VAL A 71 3.71 14.95 4.00
C VAL A 71 4.58 16.20 4.16
N SER A 72 4.20 17.08 5.08
CA SER A 72 5.01 18.25 5.43
C SER A 72 6.11 17.83 6.39
N ARG A 73 7.37 18.03 6.00
CA ARG A 73 8.53 17.65 6.83
C ARG A 73 8.79 18.59 8.01
N GLU A 74 8.01 19.67 8.12
CA GLU A 74 8.27 20.79 9.05
C GLU A 74 7.50 20.68 10.38
N SER A 75 6.67 19.67 10.57
CA SER A 75 5.96 19.45 11.83
C SER A 75 6.62 18.34 12.64
N ASP A 76 7.02 18.66 13.87
CA ASP A 76 7.47 17.67 14.88
C ASP A 76 6.36 16.66 15.29
N ASP A 77 5.17 16.78 14.70
CA ASP A 77 4.03 15.90 14.86
C ASP A 77 4.02 14.87 13.72
N GLU A 78 4.32 13.61 14.04
CA GLU A 78 4.31 12.50 13.08
C GLU A 78 2.93 12.40 12.41
N GLY A 79 2.87 12.73 11.11
CA GLY A 79 1.68 12.51 10.29
C GLY A 79 0.93 13.76 9.83
N SER A 80 1.47 14.97 10.02
CA SER A 80 0.88 16.15 9.39
C SER A 80 1.18 16.16 7.87
N GLY A 81 0.14 15.96 7.08
CA GLY A 81 0.19 15.99 5.62
C GLY A 81 -1.12 16.49 5.05
N SER A 82 -1.07 17.03 3.84
CA SER A 82 -2.21 17.61 3.15
C SER A 82 -2.37 17.01 1.76
N PHE A 83 -3.60 16.97 1.25
CA PHE A 83 -3.85 16.62 -0.14
C PHE A 83 -3.55 17.82 -1.05
N VAL A 84 -2.78 17.56 -2.10
CA VAL A 84 -2.41 18.53 -3.13
C VAL A 84 -2.88 18.00 -4.48
N PHE A 85 -3.59 18.84 -5.23
CA PHE A 85 -3.96 18.54 -6.61
C PHE A 85 -2.72 18.69 -7.48
N THR A 86 -2.37 17.65 -8.23
CA THR A 86 -1.35 17.76 -9.26
C THR A 86 -1.97 18.49 -10.43
N GLU A 87 -1.56 19.73 -10.68
CA GLU A 87 -1.82 20.38 -11.96
C GLU A 87 -1.23 19.51 -13.07
N GLU A 88 -1.99 19.31 -14.16
CA GLU A 88 -1.42 18.86 -15.42
C GLU A 88 -0.39 19.92 -15.84
N ASN A 89 0.87 19.74 -15.47
CA ASN A 89 1.95 20.48 -16.09
C ASN A 89 1.86 20.22 -17.59
N LYS A 90 1.36 21.19 -18.36
CA LYS A 90 1.78 21.35 -19.75
C LYS A 90 3.28 21.57 -19.70
N GLU A 91 4.04 20.49 -19.88
CA GLU A 91 5.47 20.54 -20.12
C GLU A 91 5.68 21.32 -21.44
N GLU A 92 5.83 22.65 -21.34
CA GLU A 92 6.62 23.38 -22.32
C GLU A 92 8.07 22.95 -22.12
N TYR A 93 8.48 21.92 -22.86
CA TYR A 93 9.88 21.66 -23.12
C TYR A 93 10.45 22.86 -23.89
N GLN A 94 10.84 23.92 -23.18
CA GLN A 94 11.88 24.81 -23.69
C GLN A 94 13.20 24.05 -23.58
N ASN A 95 13.54 23.36 -24.66
CA ASN A 95 14.88 22.84 -24.90
C ASN A 95 15.86 24.03 -24.84
N GLY A 96 16.48 24.22 -23.69
CA GLY A 96 17.64 25.08 -23.55
C GLY A 96 18.84 24.37 -24.16
N GLU A 97 19.08 24.59 -25.44
CA GLU A 97 20.40 24.42 -26.04
C GLU A 97 21.39 25.23 -25.19
N MET A 98 22.33 24.56 -24.52
CA MET A 98 23.57 25.21 -24.11
C MET A 98 24.71 24.54 -24.87
N GLU A 99 25.22 25.30 -25.83
CA GLU A 99 26.41 25.06 -26.63
C GLU A 99 27.59 24.64 -25.74
N GLU A 100 28.24 23.53 -26.09
CA GLU A 100 29.60 23.25 -25.69
C GLU A 100 30.51 24.25 -26.41
N ASN A 101 31.12 25.18 -25.68
CA ASN A 101 32.26 25.94 -26.19
C ASN A 101 33.56 25.15 -25.94
N GLU A 102 34.37 25.07 -27.00
CA GLU A 102 35.72 24.50 -27.10
C GLU A 102 36.73 25.06 -26.09
#